data_AF-A0A9D7PV45-F1
#
_entry.id   AF-A0A9D7PV45-F1
#
_cell.length_a   1.000
_cell.length_b   1.000
_cell.length_c   1.000
_cell.angle_alpha   90.00
_cell.angle_beta   90.00
_cell.angle_gamma   90.00
#
_symmetry.space_group_name_H-M   'P 1'
#
loop_
_entity.id
_entity.type
_entity.pdbx_description
1 polymer ?
#
loop_
_entity_poly.entity_id
_entity_poly.type
_entity_poly.pdbx_seq_one_letter_code
_entity_poly.pdbx_strand_id
1 'polypeptide(L)'
;MPLQRDDDVVRGLGFVTLYAAYLEEQVDDLLFMLQSIESFTESEQRWPTSQKIEKAKRLVLELVFEYRDALLAGLDESKRLLDWRNEVIHGRIYANFDRPNTLKSGRSNTPDRVVKPDELYDLADNLAEARLALYRPMIFQIPRSMQVIQ
;
A
#
# COMPACT_ATOMS: atom_id res chain seq x y z
N MET A 1 -8.77 14.64 -2.07
CA MET A 1 -8.62 15.98 -1.46
C MET A 1 -7.36 15.90 -0.63
N PRO A 2 -6.37 16.80 -0.82
CA PRO A 2 -5.11 16.72 -0.08
C PRO A 2 -5.38 16.81 1.42
N LEU A 3 -4.61 16.06 2.21
CA LEU A 3 -4.71 16.11 3.67
C LEU A 3 -4.39 17.52 4.17
N GLN A 4 -5.10 17.98 5.21
CA GLN A 4 -4.69 19.18 5.92
C GLN A 4 -3.44 18.86 6.72
N ARG A 5 -2.30 19.42 6.30
CA ARG A 5 -0.99 19.20 6.91
C ARG A 5 -0.80 20.11 8.12
N ASP A 6 -0.14 19.59 9.15
CA ASP A 6 0.32 20.32 10.33
C ASP A 6 1.56 19.64 10.93
N ASP A 7 2.06 20.15 12.05
CA ASP A 7 3.24 19.60 12.72
C ASP A 7 2.94 18.40 13.65
N ASP A 8 1.75 17.79 13.54
CA ASP A 8 1.29 16.70 14.40
C ASP A 8 1.70 15.33 13.83
N VAL A 9 2.80 14.79 14.39
CA VAL A 9 3.29 13.44 14.05
C VAL A 9 2.27 12.34 14.33
N VAL A 10 1.48 12.46 15.40
CA VAL A 10 0.49 11.43 15.75
C VAL A 10 -0.62 11.40 14.71
N ARG A 11 -1.09 12.57 14.27
CA ARG A 11 -2.09 12.68 13.21
C ARG A 11 -1.56 12.16 11.88
N GLY A 12 -0.35 12.58 11.49
CA GLY A 12 0.30 12.07 10.28
C GLY A 12 0.41 10.54 10.28
N LEU A 13 0.85 9.95 11.41
CA LEU A 13 0.93 8.49 11.57
C LEU A 13 -0.44 7.81 11.52
N GLY A 14 -1.48 8.45 12.07
CA GLY A 14 -2.86 8.00 11.97
C GLY A 14 -3.33 7.88 10.53
N PHE A 15 -3.05 8.88 9.69
CA PHE A 15 -3.36 8.82 8.26
C PHE A 15 -2.57 7.75 7.53
N VAL A 16 -1.26 7.61 7.79
CA VAL A 16 -0.44 6.52 7.22
C VAL A 16 -1.05 5.16 7.54
N THR A 17 -1.43 4.94 8.79
CA THR A 17 -2.02 3.66 9.24
C THR A 17 -3.34 3.38 8.53
N LEU A 18 -4.23 4.37 8.48
CA LEU A 18 -5.55 4.21 7.88
C LEU A 18 -5.47 3.98 6.37
N TYR A 19 -4.67 4.78 5.65
CA TYR A 19 -4.57 4.68 4.20
C TYR A 19 -3.78 3.46 3.75
N ALA A 20 -2.83 2.98 4.55
CA ALA A 20 -2.22 1.67 4.32
C ALA A 20 -3.24 0.54 4.44
N ALA A 21 -4.11 0.54 5.45
CA ALA A 21 -5.16 -0.47 5.58
C ALA A 21 -6.13 -0.47 4.38
N TYR A 22 -6.51 0.71 3.89
CA TYR A 22 -7.34 0.81 2.68
C TYR A 22 -6.64 0.33 1.41
N LEU A 23 -5.32 0.55 1.30
CA LEU A 23 -4.54 0.01 0.18
C LEU A 23 -4.44 -1.52 0.25
N GLU A 24 -4.27 -2.08 1.44
CA GLU A 24 -4.26 -3.54 1.67
C GLU A 24 -5.60 -4.18 1.28
N GLU A 25 -6.71 -3.59 1.72
CA GLU A 25 -8.06 -4.01 1.31
C GLU A 25 -8.23 -3.94 -0.22
N GLN A 26 -7.71 -2.88 -0.86
CA GLN A 26 -7.80 -2.73 -2.31
C GLN A 26 -7.05 -3.84 -3.07
N VAL A 27 -5.93 -4.32 -2.53
CA VAL A 27 -5.19 -5.47 -3.07
C VAL A 27 -5.99 -6.76 -2.92
N ASP A 28 -6.66 -6.95 -1.78
CA ASP A 28 -7.55 -8.10 -1.57
C ASP A 28 -8.73 -8.09 -2.54
N ASP A 29 -9.39 -6.94 -2.73
CA ASP A 29 -10.46 -6.76 -3.70
C ASP A 29 -10.02 -7.09 -5.13
N LEU A 30 -8.79 -6.69 -5.50
CA LEU A 30 -8.21 -7.03 -6.80
C LEU A 30 -8.05 -8.54 -6.95
N LEU A 31 -7.55 -9.24 -5.93
CA LEU A 31 -7.40 -10.69 -5.96
C LEU A 31 -8.74 -11.43 -6.01
N PHE A 32 -9.75 -10.94 -5.29
CA PHE A 32 -11.12 -11.47 -5.40
C PHE A 32 -11.70 -11.28 -6.80
N MET A 33 -11.43 -10.15 -7.45
CA MET A 33 -11.83 -9.93 -8.83
C MET A 33 -11.15 -10.91 -9.79
N LEU A 34 -9.87 -11.21 -9.57
CA LEU A 34 -9.08 -12.11 -10.42
C LEU A 34 -9.30 -13.61 -10.11
N GLN A 35 -10.21 -13.95 -9.19
CA GLN A 35 -10.40 -15.32 -8.71
C GLN A 35 -10.79 -16.34 -9.79
N SER A 36 -11.36 -15.88 -10.91
CA SER A 36 -11.73 -16.77 -12.02
C SER A 36 -10.54 -17.17 -12.89
N ILE A 37 -9.41 -16.47 -12.78
CA ILE A 37 -8.13 -16.84 -13.42
C ILE A 37 -7.45 -17.87 -12.54
N GLU A 38 -7.30 -17.56 -11.24
CA GLU A 38 -6.79 -18.47 -10.23
C GLU A 38 -7.47 -18.19 -8.90
N SER A 39 -7.85 -19.24 -8.18
CA SER A 39 -8.52 -19.11 -6.88
C SER A 39 -7.71 -18.28 -5.89
N PHE A 40 -8.42 -17.48 -5.08
CA PHE A 40 -7.86 -16.76 -3.92
C PHE A 40 -8.46 -17.32 -2.61
N THR A 41 -7.83 -18.37 -2.10
CA THR A 41 -8.35 -19.19 -1.00
C THR A 41 -8.26 -18.48 0.36
N GLU A 42 -8.97 -18.97 1.38
CA GLU A 42 -8.90 -18.43 2.75
C GLU A 42 -7.47 -18.42 3.33
N SER A 43 -6.64 -19.39 2.94
CA SER A 43 -5.24 -19.45 3.34
C SER A 43 -4.45 -18.27 2.77
N GLU A 44 -4.70 -17.94 1.51
CA GLU A 44 -4.02 -16.87 0.78
C GLU A 44 -4.48 -15.48 1.23
N GLN A 45 -5.74 -15.35 1.65
CA GLN A 45 -6.27 -14.13 2.25
C GLN A 45 -5.53 -13.73 3.53
N ARG A 46 -4.86 -14.67 4.21
CA ARG A 46 -4.05 -14.43 5.41
C ARG A 46 -2.58 -14.15 5.11
N TRP A 47 -2.18 -14.18 3.84
CA TRP A 47 -0.80 -13.89 3.46
C TRP A 47 -0.42 -12.44 3.77
N PRO A 48 0.88 -12.16 3.97
CA PRO A 48 1.38 -10.80 3.97
C PRO A 48 1.02 -10.09 2.65
N THR A 49 0.66 -8.81 2.72
CA THR A 49 0.26 -8.03 1.53
C THR A 49 1.32 -8.02 0.43
N SER A 50 2.60 -8.07 0.78
CA SER A 50 3.68 -8.18 -0.22
C SER A 50 3.57 -9.45 -1.08
N GLN A 51 3.16 -10.59 -0.51
CA GLN A 51 2.92 -11.82 -1.26
C GLN A 51 1.65 -11.74 -2.10
N LYS A 52 0.59 -11.12 -1.55
CA LYS A 52 -0.65 -10.85 -2.28
C LYS A 52 -0.41 -9.98 -3.51
N ILE A 53 0.43 -8.95 -3.40
CA ILE A 53 0.84 -8.09 -4.52
C ILE A 53 1.57 -8.89 -5.60
N GLU A 54 2.51 -9.77 -5.24
CA GLU A 54 3.20 -10.60 -6.25
C GLU A 54 2.23 -11.56 -6.96
N LYS A 55 1.27 -12.14 -6.24
CA LYS A 55 0.21 -12.94 -6.86
C LYS A 55 -0.63 -12.09 -7.82
N ALA A 56 -1.07 -10.91 -7.39
CA ALA A 56 -1.86 -10.01 -8.23
C ALA A 56 -1.10 -9.62 -9.51
N LYS A 57 0.19 -9.27 -9.40
CA LYS A 57 1.04 -8.96 -10.57
C LYS A 57 1.11 -10.12 -11.55
N ARG A 58 1.34 -11.35 -11.06
CA ARG A 58 1.37 -12.54 -11.91
C ARG A 58 0.05 -12.75 -12.66
N LEU A 59 -1.09 -12.62 -11.97
CA LEU A 59 -2.41 -12.79 -12.59
C LEU A 59 -2.71 -11.66 -13.60
N VAL A 60 -2.32 -10.42 -13.29
CA VAL A 60 -2.49 -9.28 -14.19
C VAL A 60 -1.66 -9.43 -15.47
N LEU A 61 -0.50 -10.10 -15.43
CA LEU A 61 0.31 -10.37 -16.63
C LEU A 61 -0.41 -11.28 -17.65
N GLU A 62 -1.37 -12.09 -17.21
CA GLU A 62 -2.18 -12.94 -18.08
C GLU A 62 -3.31 -12.16 -18.78
N LEU A 63 -3.61 -10.95 -18.31
CA LEU A 63 -4.61 -10.07 -18.91
C LEU A 63 -4.01 -9.20 -20.02
N VAL A 64 -4.88 -8.75 -20.92
CA VAL A 64 -4.54 -7.80 -22.00
C VAL A 64 -5.49 -6.61 -21.95
N PHE A 65 -4.98 -5.45 -21.57
CA PHE A 65 -5.70 -4.17 -21.59
C PHE A 65 -4.71 -2.99 -21.62
N GLU A 66 -5.18 -1.83 -22.09
CA GLU A 66 -4.36 -0.64 -22.42
C GLU A 66 -3.48 -0.13 -21.26
N TYR A 67 -3.93 -0.23 -20.00
CA TYR A 67 -3.22 0.29 -18.83
C TYR A 67 -2.63 -0.79 -17.94
N ARG A 68 -2.40 -2.00 -18.48
CA ARG A 68 -1.85 -3.12 -17.71
C ARG A 68 -0.51 -2.77 -17.08
N ASP A 69 0.39 -2.18 -17.84
CA ASP A 69 1.74 -1.87 -17.36
C ASP A 69 1.70 -0.76 -16.28
N ALA A 70 0.73 0.15 -16.37
CA ALA A 70 0.49 1.15 -15.32
C ALA A 70 -0.04 0.51 -14.03
N LEU A 71 -0.93 -0.51 -14.12
CA LEU A 71 -1.37 -1.28 -12.96
C LEU A 71 -0.21 -2.05 -12.31
N LEU A 72 0.64 -2.69 -13.12
CA LEU A 72 1.82 -3.40 -12.62
C LEU A 72 2.78 -2.45 -11.90
N ALA A 73 3.06 -1.27 -12.46
CA ALA A 73 3.86 -0.25 -11.80
C ALA A 73 3.20 0.26 -10.51
N GLY A 74 1.88 0.42 -10.49
CA GLY A 74 1.11 0.79 -9.30
C GLY A 74 1.20 -0.26 -8.18
N LEU A 75 1.23 -1.55 -8.53
CA LEU A 75 1.43 -2.65 -7.59
C LEU A 75 2.84 -2.66 -7.01
N ASP A 76 3.86 -2.40 -7.82
CA ASP A 76 5.25 -2.26 -7.35
C ASP A 76 5.41 -1.07 -6.39
N GLU A 77 4.80 0.07 -6.73
CA GLU A 77 4.80 1.24 -5.85
C GLU A 77 4.04 0.99 -4.55
N SER A 78 2.90 0.30 -4.61
CA SER A 78 2.12 -0.11 -3.43
C SER A 78 2.96 -0.95 -2.48
N LYS A 79 3.75 -1.90 -3.01
CA LYS A 79 4.66 -2.73 -2.21
C LYS A 79 5.72 -1.87 -1.53
N ARG A 80 6.36 -0.96 -2.27
CA ARG A 80 7.38 -0.04 -1.74
C ARG A 80 6.83 0.84 -0.62
N LEU A 81 5.63 1.39 -0.78
CA LEU A 81 4.98 2.24 0.21
C LEU A 81 4.57 1.46 1.46
N LEU A 82 4.07 0.24 1.32
CA LEU A 82 3.74 -0.63 2.46
C LEU A 82 4.98 -1.06 3.23
N ASP A 83 6.10 -1.30 2.55
CA ASP A 83 7.40 -1.54 3.19
C ASP A 83 7.86 -0.31 3.98
N TRP A 84 7.72 0.90 3.42
CA TRP A 84 8.04 2.13 4.14
C TRP A 84 7.12 2.34 5.35
N ARG A 85 5.82 2.09 5.21
CA ARG A 85 4.86 2.08 6.32
C ARG A 85 5.30 1.12 7.43
N ASN A 86 5.84 -0.05 7.10
CA ASN A 86 6.32 -1.00 8.11
C ASN A 86 7.47 -0.40 8.93
N GLU A 87 8.39 0.33 8.31
CA GLU A 87 9.48 1.00 9.03
C GLU A 87 8.97 2.06 10.01
N VAL A 88 7.97 2.84 9.60
CA VAL A 88 7.43 3.93 10.39
C VAL A 88 6.50 3.44 11.52
N ILE A 89 5.62 2.47 11.25
CA ILE A 89 4.67 1.93 12.24
C ILE A 89 5.36 1.00 13.24
N HIS A 90 6.28 0.15 12.78
CA HIS A 90 6.98 -0.79 13.67
C HIS A 90 8.24 -0.19 14.30
N GLY A 91 8.72 0.96 13.81
CA GLY A 91 9.68 1.75 14.53
C GLY A 91 9.02 2.43 15.73
N ARG A 92 9.66 2.35 16.89
CA ARG A 92 9.12 3.01 18.09
C ARG A 92 9.35 4.51 17.94
N ILE A 93 8.29 5.27 17.63
CA ILE A 93 8.34 6.74 17.62
C ILE A 93 8.20 7.21 19.06
N TYR A 94 9.30 7.68 19.63
CA TYR A 94 9.29 8.30 20.95
C TYR A 94 9.10 9.81 20.82
N ALA A 95 7.91 10.29 21.21
CA ALA A 95 7.68 11.71 21.44
C ALA A 95 8.22 12.08 22.82
N ASN A 96 9.27 12.90 22.88
CA ASN A 96 9.80 13.44 24.13
C ASN A 96 9.59 14.95 24.12
N PHE A 97 9.10 15.51 25.23
CA PHE A 97 8.80 16.94 25.37
C PHE A 97 9.99 17.88 25.03
N ASP A 98 11.23 17.39 25.14
CA ASP A 98 12.48 18.14 24.87
C ASP A 98 13.36 17.54 23.75
N ARG A 99 12.88 16.56 22.96
CA ARG A 99 13.68 15.95 21.87
C ARG A 99 12.85 15.69 20.62
N PRO A 100 13.44 15.79 19.42
CA PRO A 100 12.73 15.49 18.17
C PRO A 100 12.19 14.05 18.16
N ASN A 101 11.03 13.87 17.54
CA ASN A 101 10.37 12.57 17.39
C ASN A 101 11.33 11.60 16.70
N THR A 102 11.83 10.63 17.45
CA THR A 102 12.88 9.71 16.98
C THR A 102 12.27 8.34 16.72
N LEU A 103 12.42 7.86 15.50
CA LEU A 103 12.12 6.50 15.08
C LEU A 103 13.27 5.59 15.47
N LYS A 104 13.00 4.68 16.39
CA LYS A 104 13.90 3.57 16.71
C LYS A 104 13.46 2.32 15.99
N SER A 105 14.28 1.84 15.06
CA SER A 105 14.03 0.58 14.38
C SER A 105 14.10 -0.58 15.38
N GLY A 106 13.22 -1.57 15.22
CA GLY A 106 13.29 -2.83 15.97
C GLY A 106 14.40 -3.77 15.49
N ARG A 107 15.09 -3.46 14.38
CA ARG A 107 16.18 -4.28 13.80
C ARG A 107 17.53 -3.85 14.38
N SER A 108 18.33 -4.83 14.80
CA SER A 108 19.72 -4.62 15.23
C SER A 108 20.53 -3.90 14.13
N ASN A 109 21.40 -2.95 14.50
CA ASN A 109 22.24 -2.13 13.60
C ASN A 109 21.53 -1.14 12.65
N THR A 110 20.23 -0.84 12.83
CA THR A 110 19.61 0.29 12.11
C THR A 110 19.72 1.55 12.97
N PRO A 111 20.35 2.64 12.49
CA PRO A 111 20.50 3.87 13.27
C PRO A 111 19.14 4.54 13.52
N ASP A 112 19.01 5.14 14.70
CA ASP A 112 17.87 5.97 15.06
C ASP A 112 17.76 7.17 14.09
N ARG A 113 16.55 7.48 13.64
CA ARG A 113 16.27 8.56 12.67
C ARG A 113 15.18 9.47 13.21
N VAL A 114 15.32 10.77 13.02
CA VAL A 114 14.23 11.72 13.29
C VAL A 114 13.14 11.54 12.24
N VAL A 115 11.88 11.39 12.68
CA VAL A 115 10.72 11.41 11.81
C VAL A 115 10.02 12.76 11.88
N LYS A 116 9.82 13.39 10.72
CA LYS A 116 9.16 14.68 10.55
C LYS A 116 7.68 14.49 10.23
N PRO A 117 6.77 15.36 10.71
CA PRO A 117 5.35 15.32 10.34
C PRO A 117 5.14 15.27 8.83
N ASP A 118 5.86 16.11 8.08
CA ASP A 118 5.73 16.21 6.62
C ASP A 118 5.94 14.89 5.89
N GLU A 119 6.90 14.07 6.33
CA GLU A 119 7.16 12.80 5.64
C GLU A 119 6.06 11.78 5.88
N LEU A 120 5.35 11.88 7.01
CA LEU A 120 4.20 11.04 7.31
C LEU A 120 3.00 11.47 6.47
N TYR A 121 2.78 12.77 6.32
CA TYR A 121 1.76 13.29 5.41
C TYR A 121 2.06 12.91 3.95
N ASP A 122 3.31 13.02 3.51
CA ASP A 122 3.72 12.59 2.17
C ASP A 122 3.48 11.09 1.97
N LEU A 123 3.86 10.25 2.94
CA LEU A 123 3.60 8.81 2.87
C LEU A 123 2.09 8.52 2.82
N ALA A 124 1.28 9.20 3.64
CA ALA A 124 -0.16 9.03 3.63
C ALA A 124 -0.77 9.41 2.27
N ASP A 125 -0.44 10.58 1.72
CA ASP A 125 -0.93 11.02 0.41
C ASP A 125 -0.52 10.02 -0.69
N ASN A 126 0.72 9.53 -0.66
CA ASN A 126 1.20 8.52 -1.61
C ASN A 126 0.45 7.18 -1.50
N LEU A 127 0.13 6.72 -0.28
CA LEU A 127 -0.70 5.52 -0.08
C LEU A 127 -2.11 5.70 -0.66
N ALA A 128 -2.71 6.88 -0.48
CA ALA A 128 -4.02 7.19 -1.03
C ALA A 128 -4.00 7.23 -2.57
N GLU A 129 -2.99 7.85 -3.17
CA GLU A 129 -2.81 7.88 -4.63
C GLU A 129 -2.53 6.48 -5.21
N ALA A 130 -1.70 5.67 -4.54
CA ALA A 130 -1.46 4.28 -4.94
C ALA A 130 -2.76 3.47 -4.94
N ARG A 131 -3.62 3.63 -3.94
CA ARG A 131 -4.94 3.00 -3.91
C ARG A 131 -5.79 3.40 -5.11
N LEU A 132 -5.85 4.69 -5.44
CA LEU A 132 -6.60 5.18 -6.60
C LEU A 132 -6.05 4.61 -7.92
N ALA A 133 -4.74 4.45 -8.03
CA ALA A 133 -4.09 3.86 -9.19
C ALA A 133 -4.49 2.38 -9.39
N LEU A 134 -4.67 1.62 -8.30
CA LEU A 134 -5.20 0.24 -8.38
C LEU A 134 -6.70 0.21 -8.68
N TYR A 135 -7.47 1.12 -8.08
CA TYR A 135 -8.93 1.11 -8.18
C TYR A 135 -9.46 1.43 -9.59
N ARG A 136 -8.83 2.39 -10.30
CA ARG A 136 -9.26 2.81 -11.65
C ARG A 136 -9.37 1.65 -12.67
N PRO A 137 -8.35 0.81 -12.88
CA PRO A 137 -8.44 -0.32 -13.81
C PRO A 137 -9.44 -1.38 -13.35
N MET A 138 -9.66 -1.55 -12.04
CA MET A 138 -10.63 -2.51 -11.49
C MET A 138 -12.08 -2.19 -11.88
N ILE A 139 -12.45 -0.91 -12.01
CA ILE A 139 -13.82 -0.53 -12.36
C ILE A 139 -14.11 -0.78 -13.85
N PHE A 140 -13.18 -0.43 -14.73
CA PHE A 140 -13.49 -0.28 -16.16
C PHE A 140 -12.77 -1.27 -17.07
N GLN A 141 -11.59 -1.75 -16.70
CA GLN A 141 -10.68 -2.43 -17.63
C GLN A 141 -10.58 -3.91 -17.34
N ILE A 142 -10.33 -4.26 -16.07
CA ILE A 142 -10.22 -5.67 -15.65
C ILE A 142 -11.50 -6.44 -15.99
N PRO A 143 -12.72 -5.96 -15.64
CA PRO A 143 -13.95 -6.68 -15.97
C PRO A 143 -14.12 -6.93 -17.47
N ARG A 144 -13.71 -5.97 -18.32
CA ARG A 144 -13.77 -6.12 -19.78
C ARG A 144 -12.75 -7.13 -20.30
N SER A 145 -11.52 -7.11 -19.78
CA SER A 145 -10.49 -8.08 -20.19
C SER A 145 -10.83 -9.52 -19.78
N MET A 146 -11.54 -9.70 -18.68
CA MET A 146 -11.96 -11.02 -18.21
C MET A 146 -13.09 -11.65 -19.03
N GLN A 147 -13.96 -10.83 -19.64
CA GLN A 147 -15.01 -11.33 -20.56
C GLN A 147 -14.44 -11.96 -21.84
N VAL A 148 -13.18 -11.70 -22.18
CA VAL A 148 -12.52 -12.24 -23.38
C VAL A 148 -11.87 -13.61 -23.11
N ILE A 149 -11.70 -13.98 -21.84
CA ILE A 149 -11.02 -15.22 -21.41
C ILE A 149 -12.02 -16.35 -21.08
N GLN A 150 -13.31 -16.03 -20.94
CA GLN A 150 -14.41 -16.99 -20.75
C GLN A 150 -14.98 -17.48 -22.08
#